data_AF-D3S7W3-F1
#
_entry.id   AF-D3S7W3-F1
#
_cell.length_a   1.000
_cell.length_b   1.000
_cell.length_c   1.000
_cell.angle_alpha   90.00
_cell.angle_beta   90.00
_cell.angle_gamma   90.00
#
_symmetry.space_group_name_H-M   'P 1'
#
loop_
_entity.id
_entity.type
_entity.pdbx_description
1 polymer ?
#
loop_
_entity_poly.entity_id
_entity_poly.type
_entity_poly.pdbx_seq_one_letter_code
_entity_poly.pdbx_strand_id
1 'polypeptide(L)'
;MNCEEYRKKLKLNYGNREKLKVLKELYQMEVDEITKLNILDDVFELLTSTKERGFEDIISTHYTSDSKNKAIIYYCIKIIEKVGVKYPNLVYIYIPYLIKLLDSEFECIRFASAEALANIPSKLTIYAYPKLIRRLDNEVYAKVLVKLIMKSDNKEAILLKLFENFNEYSLCVIKELYKYDKKLVYEFIPLILRDFGDRGLIMMREIKADL
;
A
#
# COMPACT_ATOMS: atom_id res chain seq x y z
N MET A 1 10.17 -26.93 7.04
CA MET A 1 8.94 -27.16 7.82
C MET A 1 7.87 -27.70 6.87
N ASN A 2 7.00 -28.61 7.33
CA ASN A 2 5.84 -29.02 6.52
C ASN A 2 4.68 -28.01 6.67
N CYS A 3 3.67 -28.08 5.78
CA CYS A 3 2.50 -27.20 5.79
C CYS A 3 1.82 -27.14 7.17
N GLU A 4 1.61 -28.30 7.80
CA GLU A 4 0.90 -28.40 9.07
C GLU A 4 1.65 -27.68 10.20
N GLU A 5 2.98 -27.75 10.18
CA GLU A 5 3.84 -27.07 11.16
C GLU A 5 3.85 -25.55 10.97
N TYR A 6 3.80 -25.05 9.73
CA TYR A 6 3.60 -23.62 9.44
C TYR A 6 2.28 -23.12 10.02
N ARG A 7 1.17 -23.79 9.69
CA ARG A 7 -0.16 -23.43 10.17
C ARG A 7 -0.23 -23.44 11.70
N LYS A 8 0.28 -24.50 12.33
CA LYS A 8 0.31 -24.61 13.79
C LYS A 8 0.98 -23.39 14.42
N LYS A 9 2.15 -22.98 13.92
CA LYS A 9 2.91 -21.86 14.49
C LYS A 9 2.32 -20.47 14.20
N LEU A 10 1.56 -20.32 13.11
CA LEU A 10 0.83 -19.07 12.81
C LEU A 10 -0.42 -18.90 13.68
N LYS A 11 -1.03 -19.99 14.16
CA LYS A 11 -2.22 -19.95 15.00
C LYS A 11 -2.00 -19.22 16.32
N LEU A 12 -3.09 -18.69 16.85
CA LEU A 12 -3.11 -17.74 17.98
C LEU A 12 -2.40 -18.25 19.24
N ASN A 13 -2.36 -19.57 19.47
CA ASN A 13 -1.78 -20.18 20.67
C ASN A 13 -0.25 -20.06 20.79
N TYR A 14 0.45 -19.66 19.72
CA TYR A 14 1.90 -19.43 19.77
C TYR A 14 2.27 -17.98 20.08
N GLY A 15 3.42 -17.80 20.73
CA GLY A 15 3.97 -16.48 21.04
C GLY A 15 4.24 -15.64 19.78
N ASN A 16 4.17 -14.32 19.94
CA ASN A 16 4.44 -13.39 18.83
C ASN A 16 5.85 -13.53 18.26
N ARG A 17 6.82 -14.00 19.07
CA ARG A 17 8.20 -14.23 18.62
C ARG A 17 8.26 -15.37 17.61
N GLU A 18 7.58 -16.48 17.89
CA GLU A 18 7.50 -17.66 17.04
C GLU A 18 6.74 -17.35 15.74
N LYS A 19 5.59 -16.66 15.85
CA LYS A 19 4.82 -16.19 14.69
C LYS A 19 5.69 -15.32 13.77
N LEU A 20 6.42 -14.36 14.35
CA LEU A 20 7.28 -13.48 13.57
C LEU A 20 8.44 -14.22 12.90
N LYS A 21 9.03 -15.21 13.57
CA LYS A 21 10.07 -16.07 12.96
C LYS A 21 9.52 -16.77 11.72
N VAL A 22 8.33 -17.37 11.85
CA VAL A 22 7.67 -18.06 10.74
C VAL A 22 7.34 -17.10 9.58
N LEU A 23 6.78 -15.92 9.87
CA LEU A 23 6.47 -14.94 8.84
C LEU A 23 7.73 -14.44 8.10
N LYS A 24 8.86 -14.27 8.80
CA LYS A 24 10.14 -13.93 8.17
C LYS A 24 10.64 -15.03 7.25
N GLU A 25 10.54 -16.29 7.66
CA GLU A 25 10.88 -17.44 6.81
C GLU A 25 10.00 -17.46 5.55
N LEU A 26 8.68 -17.31 5.71
CA LEU A 26 7.74 -17.26 4.59
C LEU A 26 8.01 -16.10 3.64
N TYR A 27 8.38 -14.93 4.15
CA TYR A 27 8.71 -13.79 3.31
C TYR A 27 9.96 -14.02 2.45
N GLN A 28 10.91 -14.81 2.95
CA GLN A 28 12.13 -15.18 2.24
C GLN A 28 11.93 -16.31 1.22
N MET A 29 10.82 -17.06 1.30
CA MET A 29 10.52 -18.15 0.37
C MET A 29 10.13 -17.67 -1.02
N GLU A 30 10.28 -18.56 -2.00
CA GLU A 30 9.77 -18.32 -3.34
C GLU A 30 8.24 -18.38 -3.38
N VAL A 31 7.64 -17.59 -4.27
CA VAL A 31 6.17 -17.44 -4.33
C VAL A 31 5.47 -18.79 -4.58
N ASP A 32 6.07 -19.64 -5.41
CA ASP A 32 5.54 -20.95 -5.75
C ASP A 32 5.64 -21.94 -4.58
N GLU A 33 6.56 -21.71 -3.64
CA GLU A 33 6.67 -22.52 -2.43
C GLU A 33 5.59 -22.11 -1.43
N ILE A 34 5.41 -20.80 -1.20
CA ILE A 34 4.37 -20.27 -0.30
C ILE A 34 2.98 -20.76 -0.73
N THR A 35 2.70 -20.72 -2.03
CA THR A 35 1.41 -21.16 -2.58
C THR A 35 1.18 -22.66 -2.41
N LYS A 36 2.21 -23.51 -2.60
CA LYS A 36 2.13 -24.96 -2.33
C LYS A 36 1.83 -25.28 -0.86
N LEU A 37 2.23 -24.41 0.07
CA LEU A 37 1.90 -24.58 1.49
C LEU A 37 0.42 -24.30 1.80
N ASN A 38 -0.33 -23.65 0.91
CA ASN A 38 -1.74 -23.30 1.10
C ASN A 38 -2.00 -22.60 2.45
N ILE A 39 -1.16 -21.61 2.81
CA ILE A 39 -1.23 -20.94 4.12
C ILE A 39 -1.78 -19.51 4.07
N LEU A 40 -2.22 -19.03 2.90
CA LEU A 40 -2.58 -17.62 2.74
C LEU A 40 -3.78 -17.22 3.60
N ASP A 41 -4.76 -18.11 3.72
CA ASP A 41 -5.89 -17.91 4.64
C ASP A 41 -5.41 -17.82 6.08
N ASP A 42 -4.45 -18.65 6.51
CA ASP A 42 -3.88 -18.59 7.86
C ASP A 42 -3.10 -17.28 8.09
N VAL A 43 -2.36 -16.80 7.08
CA VAL A 43 -1.66 -15.50 7.12
C VAL A 43 -2.66 -14.34 7.20
N PHE A 44 -3.77 -14.43 6.47
CA PHE A 44 -4.82 -13.41 6.49
C PHE A 44 -5.63 -13.45 7.80
N GLU A 45 -5.92 -14.61 8.35
CA GLU A 45 -6.53 -14.77 9.68
C GLU A 45 -5.62 -14.14 10.75
N LEU A 46 -4.31 -14.40 10.69
CA LEU A 46 -3.35 -13.77 11.60
C LEU A 46 -3.32 -12.24 11.41
N LEU A 47 -3.33 -11.75 10.17
CA LEU A 47 -3.39 -10.31 9.87
C LEU A 47 -4.61 -9.65 10.49
N THR A 48 -5.78 -10.27 10.35
CA THR A 48 -7.06 -9.69 10.78
C THR A 48 -7.29 -9.79 12.28
N SER A 49 -6.73 -10.81 12.93
CA SER A 49 -6.85 -11.04 14.38
C SER A 49 -5.77 -10.34 15.21
N THR A 50 -4.64 -9.97 14.60
CA THR A 50 -3.55 -9.26 15.30
C THR A 50 -3.94 -7.81 15.57
N LYS A 51 -4.05 -7.44 16.85
CA LYS A 51 -4.24 -6.04 17.24
C LYS A 51 -3.01 -5.22 16.92
N GLU A 52 -3.17 -4.02 16.36
CA GLU A 52 -2.01 -3.17 16.04
C GLU A 52 -1.19 -2.80 17.28
N ARG A 53 -1.88 -2.55 18.41
CA ARG A 53 -1.27 -2.30 19.72
C ARG A 53 -1.32 -3.56 20.58
N GLY A 54 -0.18 -3.95 21.13
CA GLY A 54 -0.08 -5.01 22.14
C GLY A 54 -0.45 -4.50 23.53
N PHE A 55 -0.58 -5.43 24.49
CA PHE A 55 -0.81 -5.09 25.89
C PHE A 55 0.35 -4.23 26.47
N GLU A 56 1.57 -4.53 26.07
CA GLU A 56 2.78 -3.76 26.42
C GLU A 56 2.68 -2.29 25.98
N ASP A 57 2.13 -2.03 24.79
CA ASP A 57 1.94 -0.67 24.25
C ASP A 57 0.87 0.14 25.01
N ILE A 58 -0.05 -0.54 25.70
CA ILE A 58 -1.13 0.08 26.48
C ILE A 58 -0.60 0.51 27.86
N ILE A 59 0.28 -0.28 28.46
CA ILE A 59 0.75 -0.06 29.83
C ILE A 59 1.99 0.82 29.88
N SER A 60 2.83 0.78 28.84
CA SER A 60 3.99 1.65 28.76
C SER A 60 3.57 3.08 28.42
N THR A 61 3.81 4.02 29.32
CA THR A 61 3.67 5.47 29.05
C THR A 61 4.70 5.98 28.03
N HIS A 62 5.74 5.19 27.78
CA HIS A 62 6.72 5.43 26.72
C HIS A 62 6.34 4.59 25.49
N TYR A 63 5.97 5.28 24.42
CA TYR A 63 5.63 4.69 23.14
C TYR A 63 6.83 3.87 22.62
N THR A 64 6.78 2.54 22.70
CA THR A 64 7.82 1.73 22.06
C THR A 64 7.46 1.60 20.58
N SER A 65 8.33 2.11 19.70
CA SER A 65 8.21 1.95 18.26
C SER A 65 8.25 0.47 17.82
N ASP A 66 8.50 -0.47 18.73
CA ASP A 66 8.96 -1.83 18.47
C ASP A 66 7.98 -2.96 18.88
N SER A 67 6.68 -2.71 18.84
CA SER A 67 5.71 -3.78 19.14
C SER A 67 5.79 -4.91 18.10
N LYS A 68 5.88 -6.15 18.58
CA LYS A 68 5.93 -7.36 17.73
C LYS A 68 4.68 -7.49 16.85
N ASN A 69 3.55 -6.95 17.30
CA ASN A 69 2.29 -6.97 16.55
C ASN A 69 2.40 -6.19 15.24
N LYS A 70 3.02 -5.00 15.26
CA LYS A 70 3.28 -4.22 14.04
C LYS A 70 4.11 -5.02 13.05
N ALA A 71 5.15 -5.69 13.52
CA ALA A 71 6.00 -6.52 12.68
C ALA A 71 5.20 -7.70 12.07
N ILE A 72 4.37 -8.37 12.87
CA ILE A 72 3.48 -9.45 12.38
C ILE A 72 2.57 -8.94 11.26
N ILE A 73 1.85 -7.84 11.50
CA ILE A 73 0.95 -7.22 10.53
C ILE A 73 1.71 -6.86 9.25
N TYR A 74 2.86 -6.19 9.39
CA TYR A 74 3.72 -5.82 8.27
C TYR A 74 4.10 -7.02 7.42
N TYR A 75 4.63 -8.10 8.02
CA TYR A 75 5.03 -9.28 7.25
C TYR A 75 3.84 -9.99 6.61
N CYS A 76 2.68 -10.05 7.26
CA CYS A 76 1.48 -10.60 6.63
C CYS A 76 1.11 -9.81 5.36
N ILE A 77 1.14 -8.47 5.41
CA ILE A 77 0.90 -7.64 4.24
C ILE A 77 1.92 -7.91 3.14
N LYS A 78 3.23 -7.97 3.47
CA LYS A 78 4.29 -8.21 2.47
C LYS A 78 4.21 -9.61 1.85
N ILE A 79 3.78 -10.62 2.60
CA ILE A 79 3.55 -11.97 2.06
C ILE A 79 2.34 -11.96 1.11
N ILE A 80 1.23 -11.33 1.52
CA ILE A 80 0.04 -11.18 0.67
C ILE A 80 0.37 -10.41 -0.62
N GLU A 81 1.12 -9.31 -0.52
CA GLU A 81 1.63 -8.57 -1.67
C GLU A 81 2.47 -9.47 -2.58
N LYS A 82 3.50 -10.12 -2.02
CA LYS A 82 4.45 -10.95 -2.77
C LYS A 82 3.73 -12.05 -3.55
N VAL A 83 2.76 -12.72 -2.93
CA VAL A 83 1.93 -13.70 -3.64
C VAL A 83 1.00 -13.02 -4.64
N GLY A 84 0.33 -11.94 -4.24
CA GLY A 84 -0.63 -11.23 -5.07
C GLY A 84 -0.05 -10.60 -6.33
N VAL A 85 1.23 -10.24 -6.33
CA VAL A 85 1.94 -9.77 -7.53
C VAL A 85 1.97 -10.85 -8.61
N LYS A 86 2.19 -12.12 -8.25
CA LYS A 86 2.24 -13.24 -9.21
C LYS A 86 0.88 -13.91 -9.42
N TYR A 87 0.08 -14.03 -8.35
CA TYR A 87 -1.18 -14.75 -8.30
C TYR A 87 -2.29 -13.87 -7.68
N PRO A 88 -2.73 -12.80 -8.38
CA PRO A 88 -3.69 -11.83 -7.84
C PRO A 88 -5.04 -12.46 -7.46
N ASN A 89 -5.45 -13.53 -8.15
CA ASN A 89 -6.67 -14.29 -7.88
C ASN A 89 -6.62 -15.05 -6.55
N LEU A 90 -5.45 -15.27 -5.94
CA LEU A 90 -5.36 -15.90 -4.62
C LEU A 90 -5.53 -14.91 -3.47
N VAL A 91 -5.42 -13.60 -3.74
CA VAL A 91 -5.45 -12.55 -2.71
C VAL A 91 -6.57 -11.53 -2.91
N TYR A 92 -7.39 -11.67 -3.95
CA TYR A 92 -8.40 -10.66 -4.31
C TYR A 92 -9.39 -10.40 -3.16
N ILE A 93 -9.75 -11.44 -2.39
CA ILE A 93 -10.62 -11.32 -1.21
C ILE A 93 -9.99 -10.53 -0.06
N TYR A 94 -8.65 -10.38 -0.02
CA TYR A 94 -7.94 -9.65 1.02
C TYR A 94 -7.80 -8.15 0.72
N ILE A 95 -7.99 -7.75 -0.55
CA ILE A 95 -7.83 -6.36 -1.01
C ILE A 95 -8.67 -5.37 -0.19
N PRO A 96 -9.96 -5.62 0.12
CA PRO A 96 -10.74 -4.71 0.96
C PRO A 96 -10.11 -4.45 2.33
N TYR A 97 -9.47 -5.46 2.93
CA TYR A 97 -8.78 -5.29 4.21
C TYR A 97 -7.49 -4.51 4.06
N LEU A 98 -6.72 -4.71 2.98
CA LEU A 98 -5.57 -3.86 2.67
C LEU A 98 -6.01 -2.38 2.53
N ILE A 99 -7.12 -2.10 1.83
CA ILE A 99 -7.66 -0.74 1.72
C ILE A 99 -8.01 -0.17 3.10
N LYS A 100 -8.56 -0.98 4.01
CA LYS A 100 -8.85 -0.58 5.40
C LYS A 100 -7.57 -0.18 6.15
N LEU A 101 -6.47 -0.92 5.96
CA LEU A 101 -5.18 -0.65 6.63
C LEU A 101 -4.52 0.67 6.23
N LEU A 102 -5.00 1.35 5.17
CA LEU A 102 -4.59 2.73 4.88
C LEU A 102 -5.01 3.74 5.96
N ASP A 103 -5.96 3.37 6.82
CA ASP A 103 -6.34 4.16 8.00
C ASP A 103 -5.63 3.71 9.29
N SER A 104 -4.67 2.78 9.20
CA SER A 104 -3.87 2.35 10.36
C SER A 104 -3.23 3.54 11.06
N GLU A 105 -3.11 3.49 12.39
CA GLU A 105 -2.43 4.53 13.15
C GLU A 105 -0.92 4.52 12.91
N PHE A 106 -0.38 3.36 12.53
CA PHE A 106 1.04 3.16 12.29
C PHE A 106 1.41 3.39 10.84
N GLU A 107 2.35 4.31 10.62
CA GLU A 107 2.84 4.68 9.30
C GLU A 107 3.39 3.49 8.51
N CYS A 108 4.18 2.62 9.14
CA CYS A 108 4.73 1.44 8.49
C CYS A 108 3.67 0.46 7.95
N ILE A 109 2.53 0.35 8.63
CA ILE A 109 1.41 -0.49 8.19
C ILE A 109 0.69 0.19 7.02
N ARG A 110 0.44 1.51 7.10
CA ARG A 110 -0.17 2.26 6.00
C ARG A 110 0.68 2.16 4.73
N PHE A 111 1.99 2.36 4.84
CA PHE A 111 2.91 2.28 3.70
C PHE A 111 2.98 0.87 3.12
N ALA A 112 3.13 -0.17 3.95
CA ALA A 112 3.12 -1.55 3.45
C ALA A 112 1.82 -1.87 2.71
N SER A 113 0.67 -1.42 3.22
CA SER A 113 -0.60 -1.64 2.55
C SER A 113 -0.73 -0.86 1.24
N ALA A 114 -0.31 0.40 1.22
CA ALA A 114 -0.30 1.25 0.02
C ALA A 114 0.58 0.64 -1.08
N GLU A 115 1.79 0.18 -0.74
CA GLU A 115 2.67 -0.54 -1.66
C GLU A 115 2.02 -1.82 -2.19
N ALA A 116 1.44 -2.63 -1.31
CA ALA A 116 0.77 -3.87 -1.69
C ALA A 116 -0.33 -3.63 -2.72
N LEU A 117 -1.20 -2.66 -2.46
CA LEU A 117 -2.27 -2.25 -3.37
C LEU A 117 -1.73 -1.72 -4.70
N ALA A 118 -0.61 -0.98 -4.67
CA ALA A 118 0.04 -0.45 -5.85
C ALA A 118 0.67 -1.54 -6.72
N ASN A 119 1.13 -2.64 -6.12
CA ASN A 119 1.88 -3.69 -6.81
C ASN A 119 0.97 -4.83 -7.30
N ILE A 120 -0.05 -5.22 -6.53
CA ILE A 120 -1.02 -6.26 -6.94
C ILE A 120 -1.74 -5.82 -8.24
N PRO A 121 -1.71 -6.63 -9.32
CA PRO A 121 -2.35 -6.31 -10.59
C PRO A 121 -3.85 -6.69 -10.57
N SER A 122 -4.61 -6.09 -9.65
CA SER A 122 -6.07 -6.29 -9.53
C SER A 122 -6.82 -4.98 -9.71
N LYS A 123 -7.90 -4.99 -10.50
CA LYS A 123 -8.76 -3.82 -10.69
C LYS A 123 -9.40 -3.34 -9.37
N LEU A 124 -9.57 -4.23 -8.38
CA LEU A 124 -10.11 -3.86 -7.07
C LEU A 124 -9.21 -2.91 -6.28
N THR A 125 -7.90 -2.85 -6.56
CA THR A 125 -7.00 -1.96 -5.81
C THR A 125 -7.28 -0.49 -6.10
N ILE A 126 -8.00 -0.17 -7.19
CA ILE A 126 -8.33 1.20 -7.54
C ILE A 126 -9.16 1.90 -6.45
N TYR A 127 -9.99 1.16 -5.72
CA TYR A 127 -10.80 1.71 -4.63
C TYR A 127 -9.97 2.29 -3.46
N ALA A 128 -8.65 2.14 -3.47
CA ALA A 128 -7.74 2.80 -2.54
C ALA A 128 -7.55 4.31 -2.80
N TYR A 129 -7.74 4.79 -4.04
CA TYR A 129 -7.36 6.16 -4.42
C TYR A 129 -7.98 7.26 -3.53
N PRO A 130 -9.25 7.19 -3.07
CA PRO A 130 -9.82 8.28 -2.26
C PRO A 130 -9.10 8.45 -0.92
N LYS A 131 -8.67 7.34 -0.30
CA LYS A 131 -7.92 7.37 0.97
C LYS A 131 -6.50 7.90 0.76
N LEU A 132 -5.85 7.50 -0.33
CA LEU A 132 -4.51 7.94 -0.68
C LEU A 132 -4.47 9.44 -1.01
N ILE A 133 -5.42 9.96 -1.79
CA ILE A 133 -5.52 11.39 -2.09
C ILE A 133 -5.72 12.21 -0.81
N ARG A 134 -6.63 11.77 0.08
CA ARG A 134 -6.88 12.46 1.36
C ARG A 134 -5.65 12.54 2.26
N ARG A 135 -4.73 11.58 2.14
CA ARG A 135 -3.49 11.49 2.93
C ARG A 135 -2.25 11.71 2.06
N LEU A 136 -2.36 12.43 0.95
CA LEU A 136 -1.24 12.64 0.03
C LEU A 136 -0.25 13.65 0.64
N ASP A 137 0.53 13.20 1.62
CA ASP A 137 1.40 14.03 2.47
C ASP A 137 2.88 13.63 2.41
N ASN A 138 3.23 12.73 1.48
CA ASN A 138 4.60 12.28 1.24
C ASN A 138 4.75 11.69 -0.18
N GLU A 139 6.00 11.57 -0.64
CA GLU A 139 6.33 11.01 -1.95
C GLU A 139 5.98 9.53 -2.12
N VAL A 140 5.91 8.74 -1.04
CA VAL A 140 5.56 7.32 -1.11
C VAL A 140 4.14 7.17 -1.60
N TYR A 141 3.19 7.93 -1.03
CA TYR A 141 1.80 7.93 -1.50
C TYR A 141 1.66 8.50 -2.91
N ALA A 142 2.47 9.50 -3.28
CA ALA A 142 2.48 10.00 -4.65
C ALA A 142 2.85 8.90 -5.66
N LYS A 143 3.94 8.17 -5.41
CA LYS A 143 4.37 7.04 -6.26
C LYS A 143 3.34 5.90 -6.30
N VAL A 144 2.72 5.59 -5.16
CA VAL A 144 1.63 4.60 -5.09
C VAL A 144 0.44 5.05 -5.95
N LEU A 145 0.02 6.31 -5.83
CA LEU A 145 -1.13 6.83 -6.57
C LEU A 145 -0.86 6.81 -8.09
N VAL A 146 0.35 7.16 -8.53
CA VAL A 146 0.77 7.06 -9.94
C VAL A 146 0.58 5.64 -10.45
N LYS A 147 1.08 4.63 -9.73
CA LYS A 147 0.92 3.21 -10.12
C LYS A 147 -0.56 2.81 -10.23
N LEU A 148 -1.41 3.28 -9.31
CA LEU A 148 -2.85 3.01 -9.37
C LEU A 148 -3.51 3.70 -10.56
N ILE A 149 -3.16 4.95 -10.85
CA ILE A 149 -3.66 5.69 -12.02
C ILE A 149 -3.28 4.95 -13.30
N MET A 150 -2.02 4.52 -13.44
CA MET A 150 -1.56 3.81 -14.64
C MET A 150 -2.29 2.48 -14.88
N LYS A 151 -2.77 1.82 -13.81
CA LYS A 151 -3.59 0.61 -13.87
C LYS A 151 -5.08 0.87 -14.13
N SER A 152 -5.54 2.10 -14.01
CA SER A 152 -6.96 2.47 -14.14
C SER A 152 -7.37 2.63 -15.59
N ASP A 153 -8.56 2.13 -15.91
CA ASP A 153 -9.24 2.43 -17.17
C ASP A 153 -9.84 3.86 -17.15
N ASN A 154 -10.08 4.43 -15.97
CA ASN A 154 -10.63 5.78 -15.79
C ASN A 154 -9.60 6.64 -15.03
N LYS A 155 -8.60 7.14 -15.76
CA LYS A 155 -7.50 7.94 -15.20
C LYS A 155 -7.98 9.35 -14.87
N GLU A 156 -8.86 9.85 -15.72
CA GLU A 156 -9.40 11.21 -15.69
C GLU A 156 -10.17 11.47 -14.40
N ALA A 157 -11.03 10.54 -13.95
CA ALA A 157 -11.77 10.71 -12.70
C ALA A 157 -10.86 10.78 -11.47
N ILE A 158 -9.76 10.02 -11.46
CA ILE A 158 -8.80 10.02 -10.35
C ILE A 158 -8.01 11.33 -10.35
N LEU A 159 -7.58 11.78 -11.52
CA LEU A 159 -6.89 13.07 -11.69
C LEU A 159 -7.80 14.23 -11.30
N LEU A 160 -9.06 14.27 -11.72
CA LEU A 160 -10.02 15.27 -11.27
C LEU A 160 -10.13 15.29 -9.74
N LYS A 161 -10.20 14.12 -9.10
CA LYS A 161 -10.24 14.03 -7.64
C LYS A 161 -8.95 14.52 -6.97
N LEU A 162 -7.81 14.28 -7.61
CA LEU A 162 -6.51 14.80 -7.16
C LEU A 162 -6.50 16.32 -7.22
N PHE A 163 -6.98 16.92 -8.31
CA PHE A 163 -7.07 18.37 -8.47
C PHE A 163 -8.01 19.04 -7.45
N GLU A 164 -9.11 18.39 -7.07
CA GLU A 164 -9.98 18.86 -5.98
C GLU A 164 -9.26 18.97 -4.62
N ASN A 165 -8.17 18.22 -4.42
CA ASN A 165 -7.42 18.13 -3.16
C ASN A 165 -5.93 18.45 -3.36
N PHE A 166 -5.63 19.32 -4.34
CA PHE A 166 -4.27 19.52 -4.81
C PHE A 166 -3.37 20.12 -3.74
N ASN A 167 -2.16 19.59 -3.64
CA ASN A 167 -1.12 20.03 -2.72
C ASN A 167 0.28 19.83 -3.33
N GLU A 168 1.34 20.09 -2.57
CA GLU A 168 2.72 19.95 -3.07
C GLU A 168 3.04 18.52 -3.58
N TYR A 169 2.50 17.48 -2.94
CA TYR A 169 2.68 16.09 -3.37
C TYR A 169 1.82 15.71 -4.58
N SER A 170 0.78 16.47 -4.88
CA SER A 170 0.04 16.35 -6.14
C SER A 170 0.94 16.72 -7.32
N LEU A 171 1.83 17.69 -7.15
CA LEU A 171 2.85 17.99 -8.16
C LEU A 171 3.79 16.81 -8.39
N CYS A 172 4.20 16.10 -7.33
CA CYS A 172 4.99 14.87 -7.46
C CYS A 172 4.25 13.82 -8.31
N VAL A 173 2.94 13.64 -8.10
CA VAL A 173 2.11 12.74 -8.91
C VAL A 173 2.12 13.16 -10.39
N ILE A 174 1.92 14.44 -10.68
CA ILE A 174 1.92 14.95 -12.05
C ILE A 174 3.30 14.80 -12.71
N LYS A 175 4.39 15.14 -12.00
CA LYS A 175 5.77 14.97 -12.48
C LYS A 175 6.07 13.50 -12.80
N GLU A 176 5.69 12.58 -11.92
CA GLU A 176 5.87 11.16 -12.16
C GLU A 176 5.01 10.66 -13.32
N LEU A 177 3.72 11.02 -13.38
CA LEU A 177 2.85 10.65 -14.50
C LEU A 177 3.37 11.14 -15.84
N TYR A 178 3.94 12.35 -15.89
CA TYR A 178 4.51 12.90 -17.12
C TYR A 178 5.60 11.99 -17.72
N LYS A 179 6.35 11.26 -16.89
CA LYS A 179 7.36 10.29 -17.35
C LYS A 179 6.73 9.10 -18.10
N TYR A 180 5.49 8.76 -17.78
CA TYR A 180 4.78 7.60 -18.33
C TYR A 180 3.73 7.97 -19.39
N ASP A 181 3.01 9.07 -19.21
CA ASP A 181 1.89 9.51 -20.06
C ASP A 181 1.82 11.05 -20.14
N LYS A 182 2.68 11.62 -20.99
CA LYS A 182 2.74 13.07 -21.24
C LYS A 182 1.41 13.62 -21.78
N LYS A 183 0.72 12.84 -22.61
CA LYS A 183 -0.51 13.27 -23.26
C LYS A 183 -1.60 13.47 -22.21
N LEU A 184 -1.76 12.52 -21.30
CA LEU A 184 -2.68 12.63 -20.17
C LEU A 184 -2.39 13.91 -19.37
N VAL A 185 -1.14 14.17 -19.00
CA VAL A 185 -0.80 15.40 -18.25
C VAL A 185 -1.15 16.68 -19.01
N TYR A 186 -0.94 16.71 -20.33
CA TYR A 186 -1.28 17.86 -21.16
C TYR A 186 -2.77 18.15 -21.24
N GLU A 187 -3.62 17.12 -21.23
CA GLU A 187 -5.08 17.29 -21.20
C GLU A 187 -5.55 18.01 -19.92
N PHE A 188 -4.76 17.94 -18.84
CA PHE A 188 -5.04 18.62 -17.57
C PHE A 188 -4.33 19.98 -17.40
N ILE A 189 -3.54 20.45 -18.37
CA ILE A 189 -2.92 21.79 -18.33
C ILE A 189 -3.96 22.90 -18.07
N PRO A 190 -5.12 22.95 -18.75
CA PRO A 190 -6.08 24.02 -18.53
C PRO A 190 -6.58 24.05 -17.08
N LEU A 191 -6.79 22.88 -16.46
CA LEU A 191 -7.16 22.74 -15.05
C LEU A 191 -6.05 23.23 -14.12
N ILE A 192 -4.80 22.83 -14.37
CA ILE A 192 -3.63 23.29 -13.60
C ILE A 192 -3.50 24.82 -13.67
N LEU A 193 -3.61 25.41 -14.86
CA LEU A 193 -3.49 26.86 -15.03
C LEU A 193 -4.67 27.61 -14.41
N ARG A 194 -5.89 27.07 -14.52
CA ARG A 194 -7.09 27.69 -13.95
C ARG A 194 -7.03 27.72 -12.42
N ASP A 195 -6.65 26.61 -11.80
CA ASP A 195 -6.76 26.46 -10.34
C ASP A 195 -5.50 26.97 -9.60
N PHE A 196 -4.34 27.06 -10.28
CA PHE A 196 -3.07 27.50 -9.68
C PHE A 196 -2.44 28.75 -10.30
N GLY A 197 -2.97 29.30 -11.40
CA GLY A 197 -2.50 30.54 -12.02
C GLY A 197 -0.99 30.55 -12.29
N ASP A 198 -0.30 31.60 -11.82
CA ASP A 198 1.15 31.75 -11.96
C ASP A 198 1.96 30.63 -11.28
N ARG A 199 1.45 30.08 -10.17
CA ARG A 199 2.05 28.89 -9.54
C ARG A 199 1.93 27.68 -10.46
N GLY A 200 0.80 27.54 -11.16
CA GLY A 200 0.62 26.52 -12.20
C GLY A 200 1.62 26.67 -13.35
N LEU A 201 1.90 27.90 -13.78
CA LEU A 201 2.94 28.17 -14.79
C LEU A 201 4.34 27.78 -14.31
N ILE A 202 4.69 28.09 -13.07
CA ILE A 202 5.97 27.68 -12.45
C ILE A 202 6.06 26.15 -12.37
N MET A 203 5.00 25.49 -11.88
CA MET A 203 4.91 24.02 -11.84
C MET A 203 5.11 23.39 -13.22
N MET A 204 4.48 23.94 -14.25
CA MET A 204 4.64 23.47 -15.64
C MET A 204 6.06 23.67 -16.18
N ARG A 205 6.78 24.70 -15.72
CA ARG A 205 8.20 24.90 -16.06
C ARG A 205 9.08 23.89 -15.35
N GLU A 206 8.84 23.63 -14.06
CA GLU A 206 9.57 22.62 -13.29
C GLU A 206 9.39 21.21 -13.86
N ILE A 207 8.16 20.82 -14.21
CA ILE A 207 7.89 19.52 -14.87
C ILE A 207 8.73 19.38 -16.16
N LYS A 208 8.94 20.47 -16.90
CA LYS A 208 9.73 20.47 -18.14
C LYS A 208 11.24 20.55 -17.93
N ALA A 209 11.70 21.13 -16.82
CA ALA A 209 13.12 21.37 -16.54
C ALA A 209 13.84 20.15 -15.91
N ASP A 210 13.09 19.27 -15.24
CA ASP A 210 13.60 18.03 -14.62
C ASP A 210 13.72 16.85 -15.64
N LEU A 211 13.84 17.16 -16.95
CA LEU A 211 13.90 16.22 -18.08
C LEU A 211 15.09 16.50 -18.99
#